data_AF-A0A9W9LY05-F1
#
_entry.id   AF-A0A9W9LY05-F1
#
_cell.length_a   1.000
_cell.length_b   1.000
_cell.length_c   1.000
_cell.angle_alpha   90.00
_cell.angle_beta   90.00
_cell.angle_gamma   90.00
#
_symmetry.space_group_name_H-M   'P 1'
#
loop_
_entity.id
_entity.type
_entity.pdbx_description
1 polymer ?
#
loop_
_entity_poly.entity_id
_entity_poly.type
_entity_poly.pdbx_seq_one_letter_code
_entity_poly.pdbx_strand_id
1 'polypeptide(L)'
;MALDWNYTNYNQKPLSPIANNVTIKAPPDTDIWRADPVKDNFTAPYLQTTIRASDFESVRVTITAAWKTLYDQGGLLITFPSEEEPLRWIKAGIEYADGHNNLGVVATDRLSDWSLSPITDTSVGNGTVTVEIERDASDVWVYVIEGSQRRALRKVTWAFSGGASQEIGVGIYAAKPTRESDEGHEFDTLAVSFSDFVLKTNGTRHTTL
;
A
#
# COMPACT_ATOMS: atom_id res chain seq x y z
N MET A 1 12.34 -10.13 17.39
CA MET A 1 13.54 -9.67 16.65
C MET A 1 13.21 -8.32 16.01
N ALA A 2 14.21 -7.47 15.77
CA ALA A 2 13.98 -6.27 14.97
C ALA A 2 13.72 -6.68 13.51
N LEU A 3 12.67 -6.11 12.91
CA LEU A 3 12.35 -6.31 11.50
C LEU A 3 13.33 -5.52 10.64
N ASP A 4 13.83 -6.15 9.57
CA ASP A 4 14.71 -5.50 8.60
C ASP A 4 13.87 -4.81 7.52
N TRP A 5 14.08 -3.52 7.33
CA TRP A 5 13.28 -2.69 6.43
C TRP A 5 14.14 -2.26 5.25
N ASN A 6 13.62 -2.38 4.04
CA ASN A 6 14.34 -2.12 2.81
C ASN A 6 13.50 -1.28 1.85
N TYR A 7 14.13 -0.25 1.27
CA TYR A 7 13.54 0.51 0.17
C TYR A 7 13.85 -0.17 -1.15
N THR A 8 12.89 -0.13 -2.07
CA THR A 8 13.09 -0.41 -3.50
C THR A 8 12.61 0.78 -4.31
N ASN A 9 13.25 1.04 -5.46
CA ASN A 9 13.00 2.21 -6.31
C ASN A 9 13.10 3.56 -5.58
N TYR A 10 13.80 3.62 -4.44
CA TYR A 10 13.96 4.83 -3.65
C TYR A 10 15.35 4.88 -3.01
N ASN A 11 16.13 5.90 -3.37
CA ASN A 11 17.51 6.04 -2.91
C ASN A 11 17.57 6.82 -1.59
N GLN A 12 17.08 6.21 -0.51
CA GLN A 12 17.16 6.73 0.86
C GLN A 12 17.50 5.59 1.82
N LYS A 13 18.07 5.93 2.99
CA LYS A 13 18.28 4.94 4.04
C LYS A 13 16.91 4.50 4.60
N PRO A 14 16.64 3.19 4.74
CA PRO A 14 15.38 2.71 5.29
C PRO A 14 15.20 3.16 6.75
N LEU A 15 13.96 3.52 7.08
CA LEU A 15 13.53 3.90 8.42
C LEU A 15 12.32 3.06 8.78
N SER A 16 12.35 2.34 9.91
CA SER A 16 11.21 1.52 10.33
C SER A 16 9.96 2.37 10.55
N PRO A 17 8.83 2.10 9.86
CA PRO A 17 7.59 2.84 10.05
C PRO A 17 6.91 2.51 11.39
N ILE A 18 7.27 1.40 12.05
CA ILE A 18 6.71 1.02 13.37
C ILE A 18 7.03 2.08 14.44
N ALA A 19 8.23 2.66 14.38
CA ALA A 19 8.72 3.60 15.39
C ALA A 19 8.76 5.04 14.90
N ASN A 20 8.45 5.30 13.63
CA ASN A 20 8.68 6.59 12.99
C ASN A 20 7.59 6.93 11.99
N ASN A 21 7.30 8.22 11.86
CA ASN A 21 6.60 8.70 10.68
C ASN A 21 7.55 8.67 9.48
N VAL A 22 7.13 8.02 8.40
CA VAL A 22 7.93 7.89 7.17
C VAL A 22 7.31 8.74 6.09
N THR A 23 8.13 9.37 5.24
CA THR A 23 7.64 10.06 4.04
C THR A 23 8.36 9.52 2.81
N ILE A 24 7.58 9.02 1.85
CA ILE A 24 8.07 8.58 0.54
C ILE A 24 7.77 9.68 -0.47
N LYS A 25 8.79 10.08 -1.23
CA LYS A 25 8.70 11.07 -2.29
C LYS A 25 8.68 10.35 -3.63
N ALA A 26 7.49 10.14 -4.20
CA ALA A 26 7.30 9.45 -5.47
C ALA A 26 7.53 10.41 -6.65
N PRO A 27 8.55 10.16 -7.49
CA PRO A 27 8.74 10.94 -8.71
C PRO A 27 7.58 10.67 -9.70
N PRO A 28 7.32 11.59 -10.64
CA PRO A 28 6.39 11.34 -11.74
C PRO A 28 6.74 10.08 -12.54
N ASP A 29 5.77 9.59 -13.31
CA ASP A 29 5.91 8.40 -14.18
C ASP A 29 6.25 7.13 -13.38
N THR A 30 5.67 7.00 -12.18
CA THR A 30 5.80 5.81 -11.33
C THR A 30 4.46 5.15 -11.01
N ASP A 31 4.40 3.82 -11.06
CA ASP A 31 3.18 3.08 -10.75
C ASP A 31 3.46 1.64 -10.26
N ILE A 32 2.41 1.00 -9.74
CA ILE A 32 2.33 -0.43 -9.42
C ILE A 32 1.06 -0.96 -10.10
N TRP A 33 1.18 -1.46 -11.33
CA TRP A 33 0.05 -1.87 -12.17
C TRP A 33 0.47 -2.89 -13.23
N ARG A 34 -0.36 -3.92 -13.43
CA ARG A 34 -0.17 -4.94 -14.47
C ARG A 34 -1.42 -5.09 -15.32
N ALA A 35 -1.41 -4.46 -16.49
CA ALA A 35 -2.54 -4.45 -17.41
C ALA A 35 -2.64 -5.73 -18.27
N ASP A 36 -1.49 -6.32 -18.61
CA ASP A 36 -1.38 -7.54 -19.41
C ASP A 36 -0.07 -8.29 -19.06
N PRO A 37 0.12 -9.56 -19.49
CA PRO A 37 1.26 -10.38 -19.08
C PRO A 37 2.65 -9.85 -19.47
N VAL A 38 2.74 -8.91 -20.41
CA VAL A 38 4.02 -8.31 -20.84
C VAL A 38 4.17 -6.84 -20.40
N LYS A 39 3.11 -6.22 -19.86
CA LYS A 39 3.12 -4.87 -19.30
C LYS A 39 2.93 -4.91 -17.79
N ASP A 40 4.07 -4.98 -17.09
CA ASP A 40 4.15 -4.99 -15.64
C ASP A 40 4.90 -3.74 -15.15
N ASN A 41 4.14 -2.71 -14.75
CA ASN A 41 4.71 -1.50 -14.17
C ASN A 41 4.86 -1.72 -12.66
N PHE A 42 6.09 -1.79 -12.17
CA PHE A 42 6.41 -1.92 -10.75
C PHE A 42 7.55 -0.96 -10.37
N THR A 43 7.38 0.30 -10.76
CA THR A 43 8.42 1.35 -10.72
C THR A 43 8.29 2.27 -9.50
N ALA A 44 7.15 2.25 -8.81
CA ALA A 44 6.94 3.10 -7.65
C ALA A 44 7.91 2.80 -6.49
N PRO A 45 8.32 3.81 -5.73
CA PRO A 45 9.07 3.62 -4.50
C PRO A 45 8.21 2.95 -3.42
N TYR A 46 8.79 1.96 -2.75
CA TYR A 46 8.16 1.29 -1.62
C TYR A 46 9.17 0.90 -0.54
N LEU A 47 8.69 0.83 0.70
CA LEU A 47 9.44 0.38 1.87
C LEU A 47 8.75 -0.86 2.43
N GLN A 48 9.48 -1.97 2.53
CA GLN A 48 8.93 -3.23 3.04
C GLN A 48 9.88 -3.93 3.99
N THR A 49 9.30 -4.78 4.83
CA THR A 49 10.00 -5.83 5.55
C THR A 49 9.49 -7.19 5.09
N THR A 50 10.33 -8.21 5.18
CA THR A 50 9.97 -9.58 4.82
C THR A 50 9.65 -10.39 6.07
N ILE A 51 8.51 -11.07 6.06
CA ILE A 51 8.09 -11.98 7.14
C ILE A 51 7.58 -13.29 6.55
N ARG A 52 7.50 -14.33 7.38
CA ARG A 52 6.81 -15.56 6.98
C ARG A 52 5.32 -15.29 6.84
N ALA A 53 4.72 -15.82 5.78
CA ALA A 53 3.28 -15.78 5.55
C ALA A 53 2.52 -16.36 6.76
N SER A 54 3.06 -17.42 7.39
CA SER A 54 2.51 -18.01 8.61
C SER A 54 2.30 -17.02 9.73
N ASP A 55 3.16 -16.01 9.83
CA ASP A 55 3.22 -15.12 10.98
C ASP A 55 2.37 -13.87 10.77
N PHE A 56 1.96 -13.54 9.54
CA PHE A 56 1.18 -12.33 9.27
C PHE A 56 -0.26 -12.44 9.80
N GLU A 57 -0.66 -11.50 10.64
CA GLU A 57 -2.05 -11.34 11.09
C GLU A 57 -2.72 -10.11 10.44
N SER A 58 -2.09 -8.94 10.56
CA SER A 58 -2.61 -7.70 9.97
C SER A 58 -1.55 -6.61 9.85
N VAL A 59 -1.76 -5.66 8.95
CA VAL A 59 -0.98 -4.43 8.85
C VAL A 59 -1.92 -3.23 8.70
N ARG A 60 -1.63 -2.14 9.40
CA ARG A 60 -2.40 -0.90 9.38
C ARG A 60 -1.46 0.30 9.26
N VAL A 61 -1.91 1.36 8.58
CA VAL A 61 -1.19 2.64 8.51
C VAL A 61 -2.15 3.80 8.27
N THR A 62 -1.82 4.97 8.81
CA THR A 62 -2.45 6.25 8.47
C THR A 62 -1.63 6.93 7.37
N ILE A 63 -2.31 7.34 6.30
CA ILE A 63 -1.70 7.87 5.07
C ILE A 63 -2.15 9.32 4.93
N THR A 64 -1.23 10.23 4.62
CA THR A 64 -1.53 11.64 4.34
C THR A 64 -0.71 12.16 3.18
N ALA A 65 -1.33 12.87 2.24
CA ALA A 65 -0.63 13.65 1.24
C ALA A 65 -1.48 14.83 0.74
N ALA A 66 -0.86 15.71 -0.03
CA ALA A 66 -1.57 16.73 -0.79
C ALA A 66 -1.90 16.18 -2.19
N TRP A 67 -2.88 15.29 -2.26
CA TRP A 67 -3.36 14.65 -3.49
C TRP A 67 -3.93 15.69 -4.45
N LYS A 68 -3.41 15.76 -5.68
CA LYS A 68 -3.77 16.82 -6.62
C LYS A 68 -3.85 16.34 -8.06
N THR A 69 -2.96 15.44 -8.44
CA THR A 69 -2.85 14.98 -9.82
C THR A 69 -3.59 13.67 -9.97
N LEU A 70 -4.19 13.46 -11.15
CA LEU A 70 -4.82 12.19 -11.53
C LEU A 70 -3.86 11.02 -11.20
N TYR A 71 -4.37 10.02 -10.53
CA TYR A 71 -3.67 8.83 -10.07
C TYR A 71 -2.55 9.02 -9.04
N ASP A 72 -2.45 10.18 -8.37
CA ASP A 72 -1.62 10.27 -7.16
C ASP A 72 -2.06 9.18 -6.16
N GLN A 73 -1.11 8.39 -5.66
CA GLN A 73 -1.38 7.19 -4.86
C GLN A 73 -0.47 7.07 -3.66
N GLY A 74 -0.98 6.47 -2.58
CA GLY A 74 -0.15 5.97 -1.50
C GLY A 74 -0.91 5.09 -0.53
N GLY A 75 -0.21 4.11 0.04
CA GLY A 75 -0.80 3.22 1.05
C GLY A 75 0.02 2.00 1.37
N LEU A 76 -0.67 0.92 1.73
CA LEU A 76 -0.08 -0.38 2.04
C LEU A 76 0.26 -1.15 0.77
N LEU A 77 1.33 -1.93 0.82
CA LEU A 77 1.73 -2.90 -0.20
C LEU A 77 2.09 -4.22 0.47
N ILE A 78 1.44 -5.30 0.05
CA ILE A 78 1.83 -6.68 0.37
C ILE A 78 2.28 -7.36 -0.92
N THR A 79 3.45 -7.99 -0.89
CA THR A 79 4.04 -8.72 -2.02
C THR A 79 4.17 -10.20 -1.68
N PHE A 80 3.86 -11.05 -2.65
CA PHE A 80 3.90 -12.51 -2.55
C PHE A 80 4.87 -13.03 -3.63
N PRO A 81 6.19 -13.00 -3.36
CA PRO A 81 7.22 -13.42 -4.31
C PRO A 81 7.13 -14.91 -4.64
N SER A 82 7.36 -15.27 -5.90
CA SER A 82 7.42 -16.65 -6.37
C SER A 82 8.66 -16.84 -7.24
N GLU A 83 9.25 -18.02 -7.20
CA GLU A 83 10.38 -18.38 -8.08
C GLU A 83 9.90 -18.74 -9.50
N GLU A 84 8.68 -19.26 -9.63
CA GLU A 84 8.14 -19.79 -10.89
C GLU A 84 7.08 -18.89 -11.53
N GLU A 85 6.52 -17.96 -10.75
CA GLU A 85 5.37 -17.16 -11.15
C GLU A 85 5.68 -15.65 -11.05
N PRO A 86 5.03 -14.79 -11.86
CA PRO A 86 5.14 -13.35 -11.71
C PRO A 86 4.83 -12.89 -10.29
N LEU A 87 5.48 -11.82 -9.85
CA LEU A 87 5.24 -11.24 -8.53
C LEU A 87 3.75 -10.94 -8.34
N ARG A 88 3.15 -11.49 -7.29
CA ARG A 88 1.76 -11.17 -6.92
C ARG A 88 1.78 -10.14 -5.82
N TRP A 89 0.76 -9.29 -5.78
CA TRP A 89 0.73 -8.20 -4.80
C TRP A 89 -0.67 -7.65 -4.57
N ILE A 90 -0.83 -7.02 -3.42
CA ILE A 90 -2.03 -6.25 -3.06
C ILE A 90 -1.57 -4.88 -2.63
N LYS A 91 -2.11 -3.82 -3.24
CA LYS A 91 -1.92 -2.44 -2.78
C LYS A 91 -3.27 -1.86 -2.35
N ALA A 92 -3.27 -1.10 -1.27
CA ALA A 92 -4.49 -0.48 -0.73
C ALA A 92 -4.19 0.86 -0.07
N GLY A 93 -4.94 1.90 -0.37
CA GLY A 93 -4.65 3.24 0.11
C GLY A 93 -5.56 4.31 -0.47
N ILE A 94 -5.04 5.54 -0.55
CA ILE A 94 -5.69 6.63 -1.28
C ILE A 94 -5.23 6.60 -2.73
N GLU A 95 -6.17 6.86 -3.63
CA GLU A 95 -5.94 7.14 -5.04
C GLU A 95 -6.78 8.35 -5.48
N TYR A 96 -6.12 9.36 -6.04
CA TYR A 96 -6.81 10.53 -6.59
C TYR A 96 -7.35 10.21 -7.98
N ALA A 97 -8.66 10.09 -8.11
CA ALA A 97 -9.33 9.78 -9.37
C ALA A 97 -10.67 10.50 -9.42
N ASP A 98 -11.16 10.77 -10.63
CA ASP A 98 -12.45 11.47 -10.84
C ASP A 98 -12.57 12.81 -10.09
N GLY A 99 -11.45 13.50 -9.88
CA GLY A 99 -11.39 14.81 -9.23
C GLY A 99 -11.51 14.78 -7.70
N HIS A 100 -11.42 13.61 -7.07
CA HIS A 100 -11.43 13.48 -5.61
C HIS A 100 -10.59 12.31 -5.11
N ASN A 101 -10.39 12.25 -3.79
CA ASN A 101 -9.70 11.14 -3.14
C ASN A 101 -10.62 9.93 -3.01
N ASN A 102 -10.14 8.78 -3.44
CA ASN A 102 -10.82 7.51 -3.35
C ASN A 102 -10.00 6.52 -2.52
N LEU A 103 -10.67 5.54 -1.93
CA LEU A 103 -10.06 4.36 -1.35
C LEU A 103 -9.82 3.36 -2.49
N GLY A 104 -8.58 3.26 -2.94
CA GLY A 104 -8.16 2.33 -4.00
C GLY A 104 -7.69 1.00 -3.43
N VAL A 105 -8.13 -0.10 -4.03
CA VAL A 105 -7.57 -1.44 -3.81
C VAL A 105 -7.25 -2.06 -5.14
N VAL A 106 -6.02 -2.56 -5.30
CA VAL A 106 -5.64 -3.39 -6.43
C VAL A 106 -5.07 -4.71 -5.92
N ALA A 107 -5.65 -5.81 -6.36
CA ALA A 107 -5.20 -7.17 -6.07
C ALA A 107 -4.73 -7.83 -7.37
N THR A 108 -3.42 -8.10 -7.46
CA THR A 108 -2.78 -8.64 -8.67
C THR A 108 -2.29 -10.05 -8.42
N ASP A 109 -3.03 -11.04 -8.93
CA ASP A 109 -2.59 -12.44 -9.05
C ASP A 109 -1.86 -12.64 -10.40
N ARG A 110 -2.60 -12.56 -11.51
CA ARG A 110 -2.03 -12.57 -12.87
C ARG A 110 -2.04 -11.19 -13.50
N LEU A 111 -3.17 -10.49 -13.42
CA LEU A 111 -3.38 -9.12 -13.88
C LEU A 111 -3.95 -8.30 -12.72
N SER A 112 -3.85 -6.98 -12.81
CA SER A 112 -4.39 -6.08 -11.80
C SER A 112 -5.90 -5.99 -11.86
N ASP A 113 -6.55 -6.32 -10.74
CA ASP A 113 -7.97 -6.13 -10.50
C ASP A 113 -8.17 -4.97 -9.53
N TRP A 114 -8.84 -3.92 -9.99
CA TRP A 114 -8.95 -2.62 -9.32
C TRP A 114 -10.37 -2.32 -8.87
N SER A 115 -10.48 -1.68 -7.72
CA SER A 115 -11.73 -1.09 -7.24
C SER A 115 -11.46 0.24 -6.54
N LEU A 116 -12.42 1.16 -6.69
CA LEU A 116 -12.50 2.41 -5.95
C LEU A 116 -13.71 2.41 -5.02
N SER A 117 -13.56 3.00 -3.84
CA SER A 117 -14.65 3.27 -2.90
C SER A 117 -14.55 4.70 -2.40
N PRO A 118 -15.67 5.41 -2.16
CA PRO A 118 -15.60 6.76 -1.63
C PRO A 118 -15.06 6.77 -0.19
N ILE A 119 -14.35 7.85 0.15
CA ILE A 119 -14.14 8.25 1.53
C ILE A 119 -15.46 8.87 2.02
N THR A 120 -15.99 8.35 3.12
CA THR A 120 -17.29 8.73 3.68
C THR A 120 -17.16 9.62 4.91
N ASP A 121 -16.01 9.58 5.59
CA ASP A 121 -15.73 10.47 6.71
C ASP A 121 -15.34 11.87 6.22
N THR A 122 -16.27 12.82 6.38
CA THR A 122 -16.06 14.22 6.01
C THR A 122 -15.30 15.02 7.07
N SER A 123 -14.99 14.42 8.23
CA SER A 123 -14.33 15.10 9.36
C SER A 123 -12.81 15.06 9.28
N VAL A 124 -12.25 13.97 8.72
CA VAL A 124 -10.87 13.92 8.26
C VAL A 124 -10.85 14.68 6.95
N GLY A 125 -10.17 15.82 6.90
CA GLY A 125 -9.99 16.55 5.64
C GLY A 125 -9.52 15.57 4.56
N ASN A 126 -9.97 15.74 3.32
CA ASN A 126 -9.84 14.77 2.21
C ASN A 126 -8.42 14.17 2.01
N GLY A 127 -7.38 14.69 2.64
CA GLY A 127 -5.99 14.23 2.54
C GLY A 127 -5.59 13.02 3.37
N THR A 128 -6.36 12.55 4.36
CA THR A 128 -5.90 11.55 5.34
C THR A 128 -6.87 10.38 5.53
N VAL A 129 -6.36 9.14 5.50
CA VAL A 129 -7.13 7.93 5.84
C VAL A 129 -6.26 6.92 6.58
N THR A 130 -6.89 6.05 7.37
CA THR A 130 -6.23 4.86 7.91
C THR A 130 -6.75 3.62 7.19
N VAL A 131 -5.85 2.80 6.65
CA VAL A 131 -6.18 1.53 5.98
C VAL A 131 -5.60 0.35 6.74
N GLU A 132 -6.26 -0.80 6.66
CA GLU A 132 -5.81 -2.05 7.26
C GLU A 132 -6.01 -3.22 6.30
N ILE A 133 -5.02 -4.11 6.24
CA ILE A 133 -5.14 -5.41 5.59
C ILE A 133 -5.01 -6.47 6.69
N GLU A 134 -6.02 -7.34 6.81
CA GLU A 134 -6.09 -8.39 7.81
C GLU A 134 -6.24 -9.75 7.13
N ARG A 135 -5.48 -10.73 7.59
CA ARG A 135 -5.57 -12.11 7.14
C ARG A 135 -6.78 -12.81 7.76
N ASP A 136 -7.52 -13.52 6.93
CA ASP A 136 -8.65 -14.37 7.30
C ASP A 136 -8.42 -15.76 6.68
N ALA A 137 -7.77 -16.65 7.44
CA ALA A 137 -7.32 -17.96 6.98
C ALA A 137 -6.44 -17.92 5.69
N SER A 138 -6.98 -18.32 4.54
CA SER A 138 -6.31 -18.26 3.23
C SER A 138 -6.53 -16.95 2.49
N ASP A 139 -7.39 -16.08 3.02
CA ASP A 139 -7.84 -14.87 2.36
C ASP A 139 -7.27 -13.64 3.09
N VAL A 140 -7.44 -12.47 2.48
CA VAL A 140 -7.33 -11.19 3.19
C VAL A 140 -8.57 -10.35 3.00
N TRP A 141 -8.83 -9.54 4.01
CA TRP A 141 -9.73 -8.42 3.95
C TRP A 141 -8.95 -7.10 3.97
N VAL A 142 -9.38 -6.16 3.14
CA VAL A 142 -8.93 -4.78 3.15
C VAL A 142 -10.02 -3.92 3.77
N TYR A 143 -9.65 -3.07 4.73
CA TYR A 143 -10.53 -2.18 5.45
C TYR A 143 -10.02 -0.74 5.42
N VAL A 144 -10.95 0.21 5.58
CA VAL A 144 -10.66 1.58 6.00
C VAL A 144 -11.16 1.78 7.44
N ILE A 145 -10.44 2.58 8.21
CA ILE A 145 -10.88 3.07 9.52
C ILE A 145 -11.23 4.55 9.38
N GLU A 146 -12.49 4.87 9.66
CA GLU A 146 -13.12 6.18 9.52
C GLU A 146 -13.78 6.55 10.86
N GLY A 147 -13.14 7.45 11.61
CA GLY A 147 -13.48 7.69 13.01
C GLY A 147 -13.45 6.41 13.85
N SER A 148 -14.62 5.93 14.27
CA SER A 148 -14.80 4.68 15.02
C SER A 148 -15.22 3.48 14.15
N GLN A 149 -15.51 3.70 12.87
CA GLN A 149 -16.01 2.68 11.96
C GLN A 149 -14.86 1.97 11.26
N ARG A 150 -14.93 0.64 11.23
CA ARG A 150 -14.05 -0.21 10.41
C ARG A 150 -14.87 -0.78 9.26
N ARG A 151 -14.67 -0.25 8.06
CA ARG A 151 -15.49 -0.57 6.88
C ARG A 151 -14.71 -1.44 5.91
N ALA A 152 -15.31 -2.56 5.50
CA ALA A 152 -14.72 -3.47 4.52
C ALA A 152 -14.73 -2.85 3.12
N LEU A 153 -13.62 -3.00 2.39
CA LEU A 153 -13.45 -2.53 1.02
C LEU A 153 -13.37 -3.68 0.02
N ARG A 154 -12.59 -4.72 0.34
CA ARG A 154 -12.29 -5.82 -0.58
C ARG A 154 -11.97 -7.10 0.19
N LYS A 155 -12.47 -8.25 -0.29
CA LYS A 155 -11.93 -9.57 0.06
C LYS A 155 -11.08 -10.10 -1.09
N VAL A 156 -9.91 -10.66 -0.79
CA VAL A 156 -9.00 -11.27 -1.77
C VAL A 156 -8.68 -12.69 -1.34
N THR A 157 -9.16 -13.68 -2.10
CA THR A 157 -9.16 -15.09 -1.70
C THR A 157 -7.92 -15.87 -2.10
N TRP A 158 -7.07 -15.32 -2.94
CA TRP A 158 -5.86 -16.00 -3.42
C TRP A 158 -4.61 -15.68 -2.59
N ALA A 159 -4.67 -14.66 -1.71
CA ALA A 159 -3.50 -14.07 -1.06
C ALA A 159 -2.64 -15.10 -0.30
N PHE A 160 -3.26 -15.99 0.47
CA PHE A 160 -2.58 -16.99 1.28
C PHE A 160 -2.91 -18.44 0.86
N SER A 161 -3.38 -18.64 -0.38
CA SER A 161 -3.73 -19.98 -0.88
C SER A 161 -2.51 -20.86 -1.17
N GLY A 162 -1.32 -20.27 -1.34
CA GLY A 162 -0.06 -20.98 -1.64
C GLY A 162 0.62 -21.66 -0.45
N GLY A 163 0.05 -21.55 0.75
CA GLY A 163 0.58 -22.17 1.98
C GLY A 163 1.44 -21.24 2.84
N ALA A 164 1.73 -21.69 4.06
CA ALA A 164 2.28 -20.86 5.13
C ALA A 164 3.81 -20.74 5.15
N SER A 165 4.52 -21.51 4.31
CA SER A 165 5.99 -21.53 4.23
C SER A 165 6.58 -20.42 3.36
N GLN A 166 5.75 -19.69 2.62
CA GLN A 166 6.17 -18.61 1.74
C GLN A 166 6.57 -17.37 2.56
N GLU A 167 7.59 -16.63 2.12
CA GLU A 167 7.88 -15.30 2.63
C GLU A 167 7.05 -14.25 1.87
N ILE A 168 6.58 -13.23 2.59
CA ILE A 168 5.85 -12.10 2.01
C ILE A 168 6.54 -10.79 2.38
N GLY A 169 6.49 -9.81 1.48
CA GLY A 169 6.84 -8.43 1.81
C GLY A 169 5.62 -7.68 2.33
N VAL A 170 5.79 -6.90 3.38
CA VAL A 170 4.74 -6.08 3.99
C VAL A 170 5.27 -4.68 4.23
N GLY A 171 4.52 -3.66 3.81
CA GLY A 171 4.93 -2.29 4.03
C GLY A 171 4.08 -1.26 3.31
N ILE A 172 4.72 -0.20 2.83
CA ILE A 172 4.09 1.02 2.31
C ILE A 172 4.66 1.41 0.96
N TYR A 173 3.87 2.09 0.14
CA TYR A 173 4.26 2.59 -1.18
C TYR A 173 3.68 3.99 -1.44
N ALA A 174 4.31 4.73 -2.34
CA ALA A 174 3.77 5.95 -2.93
C ALA A 174 4.00 5.92 -4.44
N ALA A 175 3.02 6.34 -5.25
CA ALA A 175 3.14 6.35 -6.70
C ALA A 175 2.56 7.64 -7.29
N LYS A 176 3.16 8.08 -8.41
CA LYS A 176 2.69 9.21 -9.20
C LYS A 176 2.74 8.82 -10.69
N PRO A 177 1.70 8.15 -11.20
CA PRO A 177 1.69 7.66 -12.58
C PRO A 177 1.62 8.79 -13.59
N THR A 178 0.91 9.86 -13.25
CA THR A 178 0.78 11.01 -14.16
C THR A 178 2.12 11.73 -14.31
N ARG A 179 2.56 11.81 -15.56
CA ARG A 179 3.79 12.46 -15.97
C ARG A 179 3.65 13.98 -16.10
N GLU A 180 2.47 14.49 -16.41
CA GLU A 180 2.20 15.91 -16.68
C GLU A 180 1.05 16.40 -15.79
N SER A 181 1.26 17.46 -15.01
CA SER A 181 0.16 18.30 -14.53
C SER A 181 0.24 19.67 -15.21
N ASP A 182 -0.90 20.35 -15.31
CA ASP A 182 -1.07 21.66 -15.96
C ASP A 182 0.07 22.66 -15.65
N GLU A 183 0.25 23.66 -16.54
CA GLU A 183 1.34 24.66 -16.49
C GLU A 183 1.69 25.09 -15.05
N GLY A 184 2.89 24.70 -14.59
CA GLY A 184 3.38 24.95 -13.23
C GLY A 184 3.65 23.70 -12.38
N HIS A 185 3.26 22.51 -12.85
CA HIS A 185 3.38 21.25 -12.09
C HIS A 185 3.95 20.07 -12.89
N GLU A 186 4.66 20.33 -13.98
CA GLU A 186 4.97 19.32 -15.00
C GLU A 186 5.79 18.12 -14.47
N PHE A 187 6.49 18.23 -13.32
CA PHE A 187 7.27 17.11 -12.75
C PHE A 187 7.34 17.07 -11.22
N ASP A 188 6.35 17.63 -10.52
CA ASP A 188 6.41 17.71 -9.05
C ASP A 188 6.32 16.32 -8.40
N THR A 189 7.23 16.08 -7.45
CA THR A 189 7.25 14.84 -6.68
C THR A 189 6.08 14.77 -5.70
N LEU A 190 5.38 13.64 -5.64
CA LEU A 190 4.32 13.42 -4.64
C LEU A 190 4.97 12.99 -3.31
N ALA A 191 4.80 13.79 -2.26
CA ALA A 191 5.23 13.43 -0.91
C ALA A 191 4.07 12.80 -0.13
N VAL A 192 4.17 11.51 0.16
CA VAL A 192 3.18 10.77 0.98
C VAL A 192 3.79 10.46 2.33
N SER A 193 3.11 10.89 3.39
CA SER A 193 3.48 10.64 4.78
C SER A 193 2.66 9.50 5.38
N PHE A 194 3.33 8.67 6.16
CA PHE A 194 2.80 7.48 6.81
C PHE A 194 3.04 7.59 8.32
N SER A 195 1.98 7.44 9.11
CA SER A 195 2.02 7.41 10.58
C SER A 195 1.21 6.23 11.12
N ASP A 196 1.34 6.00 12.44
CA ASP A 196 0.56 4.99 13.17
C ASP A 196 0.65 3.58 12.55
N PHE A 197 1.81 3.27 11.97
CA PHE A 197 2.04 1.99 11.34
C PHE A 197 2.06 0.87 12.38
N VAL A 198 1.22 -0.14 12.19
CA VAL A 198 1.14 -1.30 13.07
C VAL A 198 1.21 -2.55 12.22
N LEU A 199 2.16 -3.43 12.53
CA LEU A 199 2.25 -4.78 11.98
C LEU A 199 2.03 -5.77 13.12
N LYS A 200 1.00 -6.61 13.01
CA LYS A 200 0.73 -7.70 13.94
C LYS A 200 1.20 -9.01 13.34
N THR A 201 2.00 -9.74 14.11
CA THR A 201 2.42 -11.09 13.78
C THR A 201 2.08 -12.07 14.91
N ASN A 202 1.96 -13.36 14.58
CA ASN A 202 1.63 -14.41 15.56
C ASN A 202 2.52 -14.28 16.81
N GLY A 203 1.90 -13.96 17.94
CA GLY A 203 2.58 -13.86 19.24
C GLY A 203 3.42 -12.58 19.46
N THR A 204 3.38 -11.58 18.58
CA THR A 204 4.02 -10.27 18.82
C THR A 204 3.30 -9.13 18.11
N ARG A 205 2.91 -8.11 18.88
CA ARG A 205 2.41 -6.84 18.33
C ARG A 205 3.58 -5.88 18.15
N HIS A 206 3.86 -5.42 16.94
CA HIS A 206 4.84 -4.37 16.70
C HIS A 206 4.13 -3.02 16.61
N THR A 207 4.26 -2.19 17.65
CA THR A 207 3.73 -0.83 17.73
C THR A 207 4.81 0.16 18.15
N THR A 208 4.59 1.43 17.86
CA THR A 208 5.27 2.56 18.50
C THR A 208 5.03 2.48 20.02
N LEU A 209 6.10 2.63 20.83
CA LEU A 209 6.02 2.79 22.28
C LEU A 209 5.56 4.21 22.64
#